data_AF-A0A8G2CHX3-F1
#
_entry.id   AF-A0A8G2CHX3-F1
#
_cell.length_a   1.000
_cell.length_b   1.000
_cell.length_c   1.000
_cell.angle_alpha   90.00
_cell.angle_beta   90.00
_cell.angle_gamma   90.00
#
_symmetry.space_group_name_H-M   'P 1'
#
loop_
_entity.id
_entity.type
_entity.pdbx_description
1 polymer ?
#
loop_
_entity_poly.entity_id
_entity_poly.type
_entity_poly.pdbx_seq_one_letter_code
_entity_poly.pdbx_strand_id
1 'polypeptide(L)' 'MPPWIVFRRDSEGVIERVDGLWDAPDAQAAIQRMCNERDRVDDGHWLAERPEDQPHIMNWALDEEKKGRPKRS' A
#
# COMPACT_ATOMS: atom_id res chain seq x y z
N MET A 1 -8.40 14.06 6.37
CA MET A 1 -8.40 13.59 4.96
C MET A 1 -8.69 12.10 4.99
N PRO A 2 -9.38 11.53 3.99
CA PRO A 2 -9.72 10.12 4.07
C PRO A 2 -8.46 9.26 3.80
N PRO A 3 -8.31 8.11 4.49
CA PRO A 3 -7.12 7.28 4.36
C PRO A 3 -7.14 6.47 3.05
N TRP A 4 -5.94 6.16 2.55
CA TRP A 4 -5.70 5.33 1.38
C TRP A 4 -4.66 4.26 1.70
N ILE A 5 -4.89 3.02 1.30
CA ILE A 5 -3.85 1.99 1.32
C ILE A 5 -2.99 2.17 0.09
N VAL A 6 -1.69 2.41 0.26
CA VAL A 6 -0.73 2.42 -0.85
C VAL A 6 0.01 1.09 -0.87
N PHE A 7 -0.01 0.42 -2.02
CA PHE A 7 0.63 -0.87 -2.23
C PHE A 7 1.15 -0.99 -3.67
N ARG A 8 2.02 -1.97 -3.91
CA ARG A 8 2.60 -2.29 -5.22
C ARG A 8 2.09 -3.63 -5.70
N ARG A 9 1.73 -3.70 -6.98
CA ARG A 9 1.44 -4.96 -7.68
C ARG A 9 2.52 -5.26 -8.72
N ASP A 10 2.72 -6.54 -9.01
CA ASP A 10 3.51 -6.98 -10.16
C ASP A 10 2.70 -6.87 -11.48
N SER A 11 3.32 -7.29 -12.59
CA SER A 11 2.66 -7.33 -13.90
C SER A 11 1.49 -8.31 -14.02
N GLU A 12 1.37 -9.27 -13.09
CA GLU A 12 0.27 -10.24 -13.02
C GLU A 12 -0.86 -9.75 -12.11
N GLY A 13 -0.70 -8.59 -11.45
CA GLY A 13 -1.68 -8.00 -10.55
C GLY A 13 -1.60 -8.53 -9.11
N VAL A 14 -0.57 -9.28 -8.76
CA VAL A 14 -0.34 -9.79 -7.40
C VAL A 14 0.30 -8.70 -6.55
N ILE A 15 -0.18 -8.53 -5.31
CA ILE A 15 0.38 -7.54 -4.38
C ILE A 15 1.73 -8.05 -3.86
N GLU A 16 2.81 -7.35 -4.24
CA GLU A 16 4.17 -7.67 -3.79
C GLU A 16 4.54 -6.96 -2.50
N ARG A 17 3.95 -5.76 -2.28
CA ARG A 17 4.29 -4.92 -1.13
C ARG A 17 3.14 -4.01 -0.74
N VAL A 18 2.93 -3.85 0.55
CA VAL A 18 2.07 -2.80 1.12
C VAL A 18 2.99 -1.77 1.76
N ASP A 19 2.81 -0.48 1.48
CA ASP A 19 3.58 0.57 2.16
C ASP A 19 2.88 1.04 3.43
N GLY A 20 1.54 1.13 3.39
CA GLY A 20 0.72 1.44 4.54
C GLY A 20 -0.44 2.38 4.22
N LEU A 21 -0.93 3.06 5.26
CA LEU A 21 -2.00 4.04 5.19
C LEU A 21 -1.47 5.44 4.98
N TRP A 22 -2.06 6.16 4.04
CA TRP A 22 -1.67 7.51 3.66
C TRP A 22 -2.90 8.42 3.58
N ASP A 23 -2.87 9.51 4.35
CA ASP A 23 -3.93 10.51 4.35
C ASP A 23 -3.76 11.49 3.18
N ALA A 24 -4.73 11.48 2.27
CA ALA A 24 -4.70 12.29 1.06
C ALA A 24 -6.11 12.56 0.51
N PRO A 25 -6.31 13.64 -0.28
CA PRO A 25 -7.61 13.93 -0.90
C PRO A 25 -8.05 12.84 -1.89
N ASP A 26 -7.11 12.23 -2.60
CA ASP A 26 -7.34 11.21 -3.62
C ASP A 26 -6.19 10.18 -3.68
N ALA A 27 -6.41 9.12 -4.47
CA ALA A 27 -5.46 8.01 -4.66
C ALA A 27 -4.10 8.48 -5.22
N GLN A 28 -4.11 9.41 -6.17
CA GLN A 28 -2.89 9.89 -6.81
C GLN A 28 -2.05 10.71 -5.82
N ALA A 29 -2.70 11.57 -5.03
CA ALA A 29 -2.07 12.33 -3.96
C ALA A 29 -1.49 11.41 -2.88
N ALA A 30 -2.16 10.29 -2.55
CA ALA A 30 -1.63 9.30 -1.61
C ALA A 30 -0.35 8.65 -2.14
N ILE A 31 -0.34 8.21 -3.40
CA ILE A 31 0.84 7.61 -4.05
C ILE A 31 1.97 8.64 -4.13
N GLN A 32 1.69 9.85 -4.60
CA GLN A 32 2.72 10.88 -4.75
C GLN A 32 3.33 11.28 -3.41
N ARG A 33 2.51 11.38 -2.36
CA ARG A 33 2.99 11.62 -1.00
C ARG A 33 3.87 10.49 -0.50
N MET A 34 3.44 9.24 -0.68
CA MET A 34 4.24 8.06 -0.35
C MET A 34 5.58 8.06 -1.09
N CYS A 35 5.58 8.30 -2.41
CA CYS A 35 6.81 8.36 -3.21
C CYS A 35 7.76 9.47 -2.72
N ASN A 36 7.23 10.65 -2.42
CA ASN A 36 8.01 11.79 -1.92
C ASN A 36 8.60 11.52 -0.53
N GLU A 37 7.82 10.97 0.41
CA GLU A 37 8.25 10.76 1.80
C GLU A 37 9.16 9.52 1.95
N ARG A 38 8.99 8.49 1.11
CA ARG A 38 9.79 7.25 1.15
C ARG A 38 10.99 7.26 0.20
N ASP A 39 11.24 8.37 -0.49
CA ASP A 39 12.26 8.52 -1.54
C ASP A 39 12.18 7.40 -2.60
N ARG A 40 10.94 7.06 -2.99
CA ARG A 40 10.69 5.99 -3.97
C ARG A 40 10.47 6.60 -5.34
N VAL A 41 11.56 6.72 -6.07
CA VAL A 41 11.55 7.04 -7.50
C VAL A 41 11.75 5.73 -8.27
N ASP A 42 10.69 4.92 -8.30
CA ASP A 42 10.67 3.62 -8.98
C ASP A 42 9.46 3.59 -9.92
N ASP A 43 9.67 3.07 -11.14
CA ASP A 43 8.65 2.82 -12.18
C ASP A 43 7.64 1.71 -11.79
N GLY A 44 7.74 1.17 -10.59
CA GLY A 44 6.84 0.18 -10.05
C GLY A 44 5.37 0.62 -10.10
N HIS A 45 4.50 -0.35 -10.36
CA HIS A 45 3.05 -0.13 -10.39
C HIS A 45 2.50 0.08 -8.97
N TRP A 46 2.62 1.32 -8.48
CA TRP A 46 2.02 1.77 -7.24
C TRP A 46 0.54 2.07 -7.44
N LEU A 47 -0.27 1.58 -6.52
CA LEU A 47 -1.72 1.72 -6.51
C LEU A 47 -2.17 2.18 -5.14
N ALA A 48 -3.28 2.91 -5.12
CA ALA A 48 -3.93 3.35 -3.91
C ALA A 48 -5.42 3.02 -3.96
N GLU A 49 -5.90 2.30 -2.94
CA GLU A 49 -7.31 1.91 -2.82
C GLU A 49 -7.85 2.28 -1.43
N ARG A 50 -9.18 2.36 -1.29
CA ARG A 50 -9.79 2.64 0.01
C ARG A 50 -9.62 1.42 0.93
N PRO A 51 -9.40 1.65 2.24
CA PRO A 51 -9.30 0.54 3.19
C PRO A 51 -10.55 -0.34 3.28
N GLU A 52 -11.72 0.23 2.99
CA GLU A 52 -13.00 -0.48 2.97
C GLU A 52 -13.14 -1.44 1.77
N ASP A 53 -12.50 -1.14 0.64
CA ASP A 53 -12.50 -1.99 -0.55
C ASP A 53 -11.56 -3.18 -0.41
N GLN A 54 -10.55 -3.08 0.45
CA GLN A 54 -9.47 -4.05 0.60
C GLN A 54 -9.18 -4.44 2.06
N PRO A 55 -10.15 -5.04 2.77
CA PRO A 55 -10.00 -5.39 4.19
C PRO A 55 -8.88 -6.43 4.44
N HIS A 56 -8.56 -7.27 3.45
CA HIS A 56 -7.49 -8.27 3.58
C HIS A 56 -6.09 -7.64 3.50
N ILE A 57 -5.93 -6.55 2.75
CA ILE A 57 -4.67 -5.78 2.68
C ILE A 57 -4.48 -4.99 3.98
N MET A 58 -5.56 -4.48 4.57
CA MET A 58 -5.54 -3.87 5.91
C MET A 58 -4.96 -4.81 6.97
N ASN A 59 -5.41 -6.06 6.99
CA ASN A 59 -4.86 -7.05 7.92
C ASN A 59 -3.35 -7.23 7.73
N TRP A 60 -2.84 -7.22 6.48
CA TRP A 60 -1.40 -7.29 6.20
C TRP A 60 -0.63 -6.04 6.64
N ALA A 61 -1.17 -4.85 6.42
CA ALA A 61 -0.55 -3.59 6.84
C ALA A 61 -0.50 -3.45 8.37
N LEU A 62 -1.56 -3.89 9.06
CA LEU A 62 -1.66 -3.85 10.52
C LEU A 62 -0.83 -4.97 11.18
N ASP A 63 -0.63 -6.11 10.49
CA ASP A 63 0.27 -7.17 10.95
C ASP A 63 1.76 -6.80 10.82
N GLU A 64 2.14 -5.76 10.08
CA GLU A 64 3.52 -5.26 10.05
C GLU A 64 3.96 -4.61 11.38
N GLU A 65 3.04 -4.15 12.23
CA GLU A 65 3.36 -3.84 13.64
C GLU A 65 3.68 -5.11 14.45
N LYS A 66 3.39 -6.32 13.94
CA LYS A 66 3.54 -7.58 14.68
C LYS A 66 4.48 -8.64 14.13
N LYS A 67 4.81 -8.70 12.84
CA LYS A 67 5.94 -9.47 12.27
C LYS A 67 5.74 -9.66 10.78
N GLY A 68 6.78 -9.34 10.03
CA GLY A 68 6.87 -9.68 8.62
C GLY A 68 6.58 -11.16 8.33
N ARG A 69 5.81 -11.32 7.23
CA ARG A 69 5.62 -12.51 6.39
C ARG A 69 4.80 -13.67 6.99
N PRO A 70 3.66 -14.04 6.37
CA PRO A 70 3.14 -15.38 6.55
C PRO A 70 4.19 -16.38 6.02
N LYS A 71 4.58 -17.35 6.86
CA LYS A 71 5.25 -18.55 6.38
C LYS A 71 4.29 -19.20 5.37
N ARG A 72 4.74 -19.27 4.11
CA ARG A 72 4.19 -20.23 3.13
C ARG A 72 4.12 -21.59 3.84
N SER A 73 2.90 -22.05 4.09
CA SER A 73 2.59 -23.44 4.40
C SER A 73 2.02 -24.06 3.14
#